data_AF-A0A2V3HYA6-F1
#
_entry.id   AF-A0A2V3HYA6-F1
#
_cell.length_a   1.000
_cell.length_b   1.000
_cell.length_c   1.000
_cell.angle_alpha   90.00
_cell.angle_beta   90.00
_cell.angle_gamma   90.00
#
_symmetry.space_group_name_H-M   'P 1'
#
loop_
_entity.id
_entity.type
_entity.pdbx_description
1 polymer ?
#
loop_
_entity_poly.entity_id
_entity_poly.type
_entity_poly.pdbx_seq_one_letter_code
_entity_poly.pdbx_strand_id
1 'polypeptide(L)'
;MDELSHDVGRGPTTALLNEELSEFGVPNPRLLIIGCGGSGNNTMNRITHLGVEGAVTVAINTDKQHLDHTRAMQKLLVGRHITRGLGAGGDPGMGRRCAEAGRDVISRIVSHADLVFVTAGLGGGTGTGIAPVVAEEAKRAGAIVVGIVTTPFVVER
;
A
#
# COMPACT_ATOMS: atom_id res chain seq x y z
N MET A 1 42.13 -8.97 49.05
CA MET A 1 42.54 -8.80 47.64
C MET A 1 41.65 -9.73 46.85
N ASP A 2 40.33 -9.63 46.97
CA ASP A 2 39.47 -8.46 46.67
C ASP A 2 39.75 -7.85 45.31
N GLU A 3 38.66 -7.72 44.56
CA GLU A 3 38.49 -7.02 43.30
C GLU A 3 38.92 -7.77 42.04
N LEU A 4 37.99 -8.59 41.53
CA LEU A 4 37.68 -8.66 40.10
C LEU A 4 36.24 -9.21 39.90
N SER A 5 35.31 -8.73 40.74
CA SER A 5 33.89 -8.68 40.41
C SER A 5 33.67 -7.50 39.46
N HIS A 6 34.08 -7.65 38.19
CA HIS A 6 33.68 -6.71 37.18
C HIS A 6 32.24 -7.02 36.78
N ASP A 7 31.33 -6.36 37.50
CA ASP A 7 29.95 -6.14 37.08
C ASP A 7 29.99 -5.33 35.76
N VAL A 8 30.20 -6.02 34.65
CA VAL A 8 29.99 -5.45 33.31
C VAL A 8 28.49 -5.39 33.13
N GLY A 9 27.95 -4.20 33.42
CA GLY A 9 26.52 -3.89 33.39
C GLY A 9 25.81 -4.58 32.24
N ARG A 10 24.96 -5.55 32.61
CA ARG A 10 24.07 -6.28 31.72
C ARG A 10 22.92 -5.35 31.32
N GLY A 11 23.23 -4.35 30.48
CA GLY A 11 22.18 -3.70 29.70
C GLY A 11 21.45 -4.77 28.88
N PRO A 12 20.16 -4.58 28.55
CA PRO A 12 19.42 -5.57 27.77
C PRO A 12 20.21 -5.87 26.50
N THR A 13 20.61 -7.14 26.34
CA THR A 13 21.34 -7.62 25.17
C THR A 13 20.50 -7.35 23.93
N THR A 14 21.06 -6.67 22.93
CA THR A 14 20.36 -6.36 21.67
C THR A 14 20.28 -7.55 20.72
N ALA A 15 20.72 -8.73 21.15
CA ALA A 15 20.72 -9.97 20.40
C ALA A 15 20.19 -11.08 21.32
N LEU A 16 19.34 -11.94 20.77
CA LEU A 16 18.72 -13.05 21.49
C LEU A 16 19.24 -14.36 20.93
N LEU A 17 19.53 -15.32 21.80
CA LEU A 17 19.80 -16.71 21.42
C LEU A 17 18.50 -17.51 21.38
N ASN A 18 18.53 -18.72 20.82
CA ASN A 18 17.33 -19.53 20.53
C ASN A 18 16.34 -19.66 21.71
N GLU A 19 16.86 -19.79 22.94
CA GLU A 19 16.04 -19.90 24.15
C GLU A 19 15.28 -18.60 24.43
N GLU A 20 15.96 -17.46 24.40
CA GLU A 20 15.40 -16.12 24.63
C GLU A 20 14.55 -15.63 23.45
N LEU A 21 14.84 -16.08 22.23
CA LEU A 21 14.07 -15.77 21.03
C LEU A 21 12.63 -16.30 21.13
N SER A 22 12.44 -17.47 21.75
CA SER A 22 11.11 -18.07 21.92
C SER A 22 10.20 -17.23 22.84
N GLU A 23 10.79 -16.42 23.71
CA GLU A 23 10.10 -15.49 24.61
C GLU A 23 9.85 -14.13 23.94
N PHE A 24 10.56 -13.82 22.85
CA PHE A 24 10.34 -12.61 22.06
C PHE A 24 9.13 -12.79 21.16
N GLY A 25 8.05 -12.08 21.49
CA GLY A 25 6.74 -12.25 20.85
C GLY A 25 6.74 -12.20 19.32
N VAL A 26 5.71 -12.78 18.72
CA VAL A 26 5.53 -12.80 17.27
C VAL A 26 5.34 -11.37 16.74
N PRO A 27 6.14 -10.92 15.76
CA PRO A 27 5.92 -9.62 15.12
C PRO A 27 4.53 -9.53 14.51
N ASN A 28 3.85 -8.40 14.71
CA ASN A 28 2.53 -8.12 14.13
C ASN A 28 2.58 -6.88 13.23
N PRO A 29 3.20 -6.98 12.03
CA PRO A 29 3.33 -5.85 11.12
C PRO A 29 1.97 -5.45 10.53
N ARG A 30 1.75 -4.15 10.37
CA ARG A 30 0.56 -3.62 9.69
C ARG A 30 0.77 -3.64 8.18
N LEU A 31 0.05 -4.53 7.51
CA LEU A 31 0.11 -4.73 6.06
C LEU A 31 -1.03 -4.00 5.34
N LEU A 32 -0.70 -3.29 4.26
CA LEU A 32 -1.68 -2.73 3.32
C LEU A 32 -1.50 -3.31 1.92
N ILE A 33 -2.60 -3.62 1.25
CA ILE A 33 -2.63 -3.97 -0.16
C ILE A 33 -3.50 -2.95 -0.88
N ILE A 34 -2.88 -2.16 -1.77
CA ILE A 34 -3.51 -1.00 -2.42
C ILE A 34 -3.62 -1.25 -3.92
N GLY A 35 -4.85 -1.47 -4.40
CA GLY A 35 -5.17 -1.55 -5.82
C GLY A 35 -5.44 -0.18 -6.42
N CYS A 36 -4.68 0.19 -7.45
CA CYS A 36 -4.80 1.46 -8.14
C CYS A 36 -5.43 1.29 -9.54
N GLY A 37 -6.50 2.04 -9.80
CA GLY A 37 -7.21 2.03 -11.07
C GLY A 37 -7.92 0.71 -11.36
N GLY A 38 -8.36 0.51 -12.60
CA GLY A 38 -9.30 -0.56 -12.88
C GLY A 38 -8.77 -1.98 -12.67
N SER A 39 -7.59 -2.28 -13.22
CA SER A 39 -6.95 -3.58 -13.00
C SER A 39 -6.62 -3.82 -11.53
N GLY A 40 -6.08 -2.81 -10.82
CA GLY A 40 -5.80 -2.90 -9.38
C GLY A 40 -7.07 -3.16 -8.55
N ASN A 41 -8.18 -2.49 -8.87
CA ASN A 41 -9.48 -2.71 -8.23
C ASN A 41 -10.03 -4.13 -8.49
N ASN A 42 -9.84 -4.68 -9.69
CA ASN A 42 -10.20 -6.06 -9.98
C ASN A 42 -9.37 -7.05 -9.15
N THR A 43 -8.07 -6.76 -8.96
CA THR A 43 -7.21 -7.51 -8.03
C THR A 43 -7.74 -7.41 -6.59
N MET A 44 -8.17 -6.23 -6.13
CA MET A 44 -8.74 -6.06 -4.78
C MET A 44 -10.01 -6.86 -4.58
N ASN A 45 -10.88 -6.89 -5.60
CA ASN A 45 -12.07 -7.72 -5.63
C ASN A 45 -11.73 -9.19 -5.35
N ARG A 46 -10.71 -9.73 -6.04
CA ARG A 46 -10.29 -11.12 -5.91
C ARG A 46 -9.64 -11.40 -4.56
N ILE A 47 -8.69 -10.57 -4.12
CA ILE A 47 -7.96 -10.73 -2.86
C ILE A 47 -8.91 -10.65 -1.66
N THR A 48 -9.81 -9.67 -1.67
CA THR A 48 -10.79 -9.50 -0.59
C THR A 48 -11.78 -10.66 -0.57
N HIS A 49 -12.20 -11.16 -1.74
CA HIS A 49 -13.11 -12.30 -1.82
C HIS A 49 -12.47 -13.61 -1.33
N LEU A 50 -11.17 -13.81 -1.57
CA LEU A 50 -10.43 -14.98 -1.09
C LEU A 50 -10.16 -14.96 0.42
N GLY A 51 -10.39 -13.82 1.09
CA GLY A 51 -10.24 -13.71 2.55
C GLY A 51 -8.79 -13.66 3.02
N VAL A 52 -7.95 -12.81 2.42
CA VAL A 52 -6.58 -12.61 2.92
C VAL A 52 -6.61 -12.07 4.36
N GLU A 53 -6.08 -12.87 5.28
CA GLU A 53 -5.93 -12.50 6.68
C GLU A 53 -4.67 -11.64 6.90
N GLY A 54 -4.71 -10.76 7.90
CA GLY A 54 -3.54 -9.95 8.30
C GLY A 54 -3.22 -8.75 7.41
N ALA A 55 -3.98 -8.49 6.33
CA ALA A 55 -3.78 -7.33 5.47
C ALA A 55 -5.05 -6.51 5.26
N VAL A 56 -4.91 -5.18 5.28
CA VAL A 56 -6.01 -4.26 4.97
C VAL A 56 -6.03 -3.99 3.46
N THR A 57 -7.15 -4.30 2.80
CA THR A 57 -7.30 -4.06 1.36
C THR A 57 -7.88 -2.68 1.08
N VAL A 58 -7.24 -1.95 0.16
CA VAL A 58 -7.59 -0.59 -0.22
C VAL A 58 -7.75 -0.51 -1.74
N ALA A 59 -8.88 0.00 -2.22
CA ALA A 59 -9.11 0.29 -3.64
C ALA A 59 -9.09 1.80 -3.88
N ILE A 60 -8.28 2.27 -4.83
CA ILE A 60 -8.15 3.68 -5.19
C ILE A 60 -8.44 3.86 -6.67
N ASN A 61 -9.42 4.71 -7.00
CA ASN A 61 -9.82 4.93 -8.39
C ASN A 61 -10.29 6.37 -8.62
N THR A 62 -10.31 6.80 -9.89
CA THR A 62 -10.95 8.06 -10.35
C THR A 62 -12.33 7.82 -10.94
N ASP A 63 -12.66 6.55 -11.22
CA ASP A 63 -13.95 6.09 -11.71
C ASP A 63 -14.82 5.64 -10.53
N LYS A 64 -15.93 6.34 -10.31
CA LYS A 64 -16.87 6.08 -9.22
C LYS A 64 -17.66 4.79 -9.45
N GLN A 65 -18.08 4.52 -10.68
CA GLN A 65 -18.88 3.35 -11.00
C GLN A 65 -18.06 2.07 -10.78
N HIS A 66 -16.81 2.04 -11.23
CA HIS A 66 -15.94 0.90 -10.98
C HIS A 66 -15.67 0.71 -9.48
N LEU A 67 -15.45 1.80 -8.75
CA LEU A 67 -15.18 1.74 -7.31
C LEU A 67 -16.40 1.23 -6.51
N ASP A 68 -17.62 1.59 -6.90
CA ASP A 68 -18.85 1.09 -6.28
C ASP A 68 -18.93 -0.45 -6.36
N HIS A 69 -18.57 -1.03 -7.51
CA HIS A 69 -18.55 -2.48 -7.74
C HIS A 69 -17.27 -3.20 -7.26
N THR A 70 -16.32 -2.47 -6.68
CA THR A 70 -15.10 -3.05 -6.10
C THR A 70 -15.35 -3.52 -4.66
N ARG A 71 -14.76 -4.63 -4.23
CA ARG A 71 -14.74 -5.11 -2.85
C ARG A 71 -13.34 -4.86 -2.29
N ALA A 72 -13.30 -4.07 -1.23
CA ALA A 72 -12.10 -3.74 -0.46
C ALA A 72 -12.56 -3.28 0.93
N MET A 73 -11.72 -3.42 1.95
CA MET A 73 -12.01 -2.92 3.29
C MET A 73 -12.10 -1.38 3.30
N GLN A 74 -11.30 -0.72 2.47
CA GLN A 74 -11.33 0.73 2.27
C GLN A 74 -11.40 1.08 0.79
N LYS A 75 -12.13 2.13 0.45
CA LYS A 75 -12.28 2.64 -0.92
C LYS A 75 -12.00 4.14 -0.94
N LEU A 76 -11.24 4.59 -1.92
CA LEU A 76 -10.94 6.01 -2.13
C LEU A 76 -11.24 6.41 -3.58
N LEU A 77 -12.18 7.33 -3.73
CA LEU A 77 -12.39 8.06 -4.99
C LEU A 77 -11.49 9.29 -4.98
N VAL A 78 -10.44 9.30 -5.78
CA VAL A 78 -9.56 10.47 -5.95
C VAL A 78 -10.00 11.34 -7.13
N GLY A 79 -9.69 12.63 -7.06
CA GLY A 79 -9.94 13.56 -8.17
C GLY A 79 -11.42 13.83 -8.47
N ARG A 80 -12.35 13.66 -7.51
CA ARG A 80 -13.79 13.91 -7.71
C ARG A 80 -14.09 15.24 -8.40
N HIS A 81 -13.42 16.33 -8.01
CA HIS A 81 -13.65 17.66 -8.61
C HIS A 81 -13.00 17.84 -9.99
N ILE A 82 -12.07 16.95 -10.36
CA ILE A 82 -11.33 16.99 -11.62
C ILE A 82 -12.05 16.13 -12.68
N THR A 83 -12.41 14.89 -12.32
CA THR A 83 -12.99 13.92 -13.25
C THR A 83 -14.51 13.80 -13.14
N ARG A 84 -15.11 14.40 -12.11
CA ARG A 84 -16.53 14.19 -11.74
C ARG A 84 -16.88 12.72 -11.50
N GLY A 85 -15.88 11.89 -11.19
CA GLY A 85 -16.04 10.44 -10.99
C GLY A 85 -16.12 9.63 -12.29
N LEU A 86 -15.79 10.21 -13.45
CA LEU A 86 -15.85 9.56 -14.77
C LEU A 86 -14.55 8.87 -15.19
N GLY A 87 -13.54 8.84 -14.31
CA GLY A 87 -12.23 8.25 -14.64
C GLY A 87 -11.23 9.21 -15.27
N ALA A 88 -10.01 8.72 -15.53
CA ALA A 88 -8.89 9.50 -16.09
C ALA A 88 -8.82 9.47 -17.63
N GLY A 89 -9.72 8.73 -18.31
CA GLY A 89 -9.78 8.70 -19.78
C GLY A 89 -8.53 8.18 -20.48
N GLY A 90 -7.74 7.31 -19.82
CA GLY A 90 -6.49 6.81 -20.37
C GLY A 90 -5.27 7.71 -20.16
N ASP A 91 -5.43 8.96 -19.70
CA ASP A 91 -4.32 9.90 -19.48
C ASP A 91 -3.64 9.67 -18.10
N PRO A 92 -2.37 9.23 -18.05
CA PRO A 92 -1.64 9.06 -16.79
C PRO A 92 -1.39 10.38 -16.05
N GLY A 93 -1.24 11.49 -16.79
CA GLY A 93 -1.10 12.83 -16.22
C GLY A 93 -2.36 13.24 -15.48
N MET A 94 -3.54 12.95 -16.02
CA MET A 94 -4.83 13.13 -15.33
C MET A 94 -4.91 12.28 -14.07
N GLY A 95 -4.55 10.98 -14.15
CA GLY A 95 -4.52 10.09 -12.99
C GLY A 95 -3.61 10.61 -11.88
N ARG A 96 -2.42 11.09 -12.22
CA ARG A 96 -1.48 11.70 -11.28
C ARG A 96 -2.07 12.95 -10.63
N ARG A 97 -2.59 13.91 -11.40
CA ARG A 97 -3.22 15.12 -10.84
C ARG A 97 -4.35 14.79 -9.85
N CYS A 98 -5.13 13.74 -10.13
CA CYS A 98 -6.17 13.27 -9.22
C CYS A 98 -5.59 12.72 -7.91
N ALA A 99 -4.52 11.94 -7.98
CA ALA A 99 -3.83 11.43 -6.79
C ALA A 99 -3.20 12.56 -5.97
N GLU A 100 -2.55 13.52 -6.62
CA GLU A 100 -1.96 14.70 -5.97
C GLU A 100 -3.01 15.52 -5.22
N ALA A 101 -4.17 15.77 -5.84
CA ALA A 101 -5.28 16.46 -5.18
C ALA A 101 -5.87 15.69 -3.98
N GLY A 102 -5.62 14.38 -3.90
CA GLY A 102 -6.01 13.51 -2.79
C GLY A 102 -4.86 13.10 -1.88
N ARG A 103 -3.67 13.71 -2.01
CA ARG A 103 -2.44 13.26 -1.35
C ARG A 103 -2.59 13.18 0.18
N ASP A 104 -3.27 14.14 0.80
CA ASP A 104 -3.53 14.13 2.24
C ASP A 104 -4.29 12.89 2.71
N VAL A 105 -5.26 12.42 1.92
CA VAL A 105 -6.06 11.24 2.24
C VAL A 105 -5.25 9.97 2.00
N ILE A 106 -4.45 9.93 0.93
CA ILE A 106 -3.52 8.82 0.65
C ILE A 106 -2.53 8.68 1.81
N SER A 107 -1.94 9.80 2.25
CA SER A 107 -1.00 9.85 3.37
C SER A 107 -1.61 9.30 4.66
N ARG A 108 -2.87 9.64 4.97
CA ARG A 108 -3.60 9.07 6.12
C ARG A 108 -3.81 7.57 6.00
N ILE A 109 -4.17 7.06 4.82
CA ILE A 109 -4.38 5.63 4.59
C ILE A 109 -3.09 4.84 4.86
N VAL A 110 -1.97 5.32 4.33
CA VAL A 110 -0.67 4.63 4.43
C VAL A 110 0.08 4.90 5.74
N SER A 111 -0.37 5.87 6.54
CA SER A 111 0.23 6.18 7.84
C SER A 111 0.32 4.94 8.72
N HIS A 112 1.44 4.76 9.43
CA HIS A 112 1.72 3.63 10.33
C HIS A 112 1.60 2.23 9.68
N ALA A 113 1.76 2.11 8.36
CA ALA A 113 1.93 0.82 7.72
C ALA A 113 3.40 0.41 7.72
N ASP A 114 3.69 -0.85 8.02
CA ASP A 114 5.05 -1.40 7.97
C ASP A 114 5.40 -1.87 6.56
N LEU A 115 4.42 -2.43 5.85
CA LEU A 115 4.57 -2.95 4.49
C LEU A 115 3.34 -2.60 3.64
N VAL A 116 3.60 -2.01 2.48
CA VAL A 116 2.57 -1.59 1.52
C VAL A 116 2.83 -2.26 0.16
N PHE A 117 1.87 -3.07 -0.26
CA PHE A 117 1.82 -3.61 -1.61
C PHE A 117 1.00 -2.68 -2.50
N VAL A 118 1.61 -2.14 -3.56
CA VAL A 118 0.91 -1.33 -4.55
C VAL A 118 0.72 -2.17 -5.81
N THR A 119 -0.53 -2.39 -6.21
CA THR A 119 -0.85 -3.14 -7.43
C THR A 119 -1.65 -2.32 -8.44
N ALA A 120 -1.24 -2.41 -9.70
CA ALA A 120 -1.86 -1.70 -10.80
C ALA A 120 -1.62 -2.43 -12.13
N GLY A 121 -2.55 -2.26 -13.08
CA GLY A 121 -2.25 -2.48 -14.49
C GLY A 121 -1.74 -1.18 -15.11
N LEU A 122 -0.53 -1.19 -15.64
CA LEU A 122 0.04 -0.06 -16.35
C LEU A 122 -0.57 0.08 -17.75
N GLY A 123 -0.36 1.24 -18.38
CA GLY A 123 -0.87 1.58 -19.72
C GLY A 123 -2.17 2.38 -19.71
N GLY A 124 -3.04 2.18 -18.71
CA GLY A 124 -4.21 3.04 -18.50
C GLY A 124 -3.88 4.35 -17.77
N GLY A 125 -4.81 5.29 -17.71
CA GLY A 125 -4.58 6.59 -17.07
C GLY A 125 -4.55 6.53 -15.54
N THR A 126 -5.55 5.89 -14.94
CA THR A 126 -5.70 5.89 -13.48
C THR A 126 -4.62 5.07 -12.78
N GLY A 127 -4.44 3.80 -13.16
CA GLY A 127 -3.45 2.92 -12.52
C GLY A 127 -2.02 3.48 -12.65
N THR A 128 -1.63 3.84 -13.87
CA THR A 128 -0.29 4.41 -14.16
C THR A 128 -0.05 5.73 -13.45
N GLY A 129 -1.07 6.59 -13.34
CA GLY A 129 -0.95 7.91 -12.71
C GLY A 129 -0.97 7.87 -11.17
N ILE A 130 -1.82 7.04 -10.57
CA ILE A 130 -2.01 6.96 -9.11
C ILE A 130 -0.89 6.15 -8.44
N ALA A 131 -0.51 5.01 -8.99
CA ALA A 131 0.37 4.06 -8.32
C ALA A 131 1.71 4.67 -7.86
N PRO A 132 2.40 5.51 -8.65
CA PRO A 132 3.64 6.17 -8.20
C PRO A 132 3.43 7.13 -7.02
N VAL A 133 2.30 7.85 -6.97
CA VAL A 133 1.99 8.79 -5.88
C VAL A 133 1.71 8.02 -4.58
N VAL A 134 0.95 6.92 -4.67
CA VAL A 134 0.70 6.04 -3.52
C VAL A 134 2.00 5.44 -2.98
N ALA A 135 2.87 4.95 -3.88
CA ALA A 135 4.16 4.39 -3.49
C ALA A 135 5.08 5.44 -2.84
N GLU A 136 5.06 6.68 -3.34
CA GLU A 136 5.81 7.79 -2.76
C GLU A 136 5.31 8.11 -1.34
N GLU A 137 4.00 8.24 -1.14
CA GLU A 137 3.42 8.55 0.17
C GLU A 137 3.67 7.43 1.18
N ALA A 138 3.55 6.16 0.76
CA ALA A 138 3.86 5.03 1.63
C ALA A 138 5.33 5.02 2.06
N LYS A 139 6.24 5.29 1.12
CA LYS A 139 7.68 5.39 1.41
C LYS A 139 7.98 6.56 2.35
N ARG A 140 7.33 7.71 2.16
CA ARG A 140 7.46 8.89 3.05
C ARG A 140 6.94 8.58 4.47
N ALA A 141 5.93 7.73 4.59
CA ALA A 141 5.40 7.27 5.87
C ALA A 141 6.28 6.22 6.58
N GLY A 142 7.40 5.80 5.97
CA GLY A 142 8.35 4.84 6.55
C GLY A 142 8.08 3.37 6.22
N ALA A 143 7.07 3.09 5.39
CA ALA A 143 6.73 1.72 5.01
C ALA A 143 7.74 1.14 4.00
N ILE A 144 7.95 -0.17 4.06
CA ILE A 144 8.52 -0.92 2.95
C ILE A 144 7.48 -0.96 1.82
N VAL A 145 7.86 -0.61 0.60
CA VAL A 145 6.93 -0.53 -0.53
C VAL A 145 7.29 -1.56 -1.60
N VAL A 146 6.32 -2.39 -1.97
CA VAL A 146 6.47 -3.41 -3.02
C VAL A 146 5.47 -3.12 -4.13
N GLY A 147 5.97 -2.87 -5.34
CA GLY A 147 5.13 -2.68 -6.54
C GLY A 147 4.89 -3.99 -7.28
N ILE A 148 3.63 -4.38 -7.46
CA ILE A 148 3.22 -5.57 -8.23
C ILE A 148 2.36 -5.10 -9.39
N VAL A 149 2.98 -4.90 -10.54
CA VAL A 149 2.33 -4.31 -11.71
C VAL A 149 2.33 -5.23 -12.92
N THR A 150 1.28 -5.14 -13.72
CA THR A 150 1.23 -5.77 -15.04
C THR A 150 1.48 -4.72 -16.12
N THR A 151 2.10 -5.13 -17.22
CA THR A 151 2.27 -4.28 -18.40
C THR A 151 1.24 -4.66 -19.47
N PRO A 152 0.85 -3.72 -20.36
CA PRO A 152 -0.11 -3.99 -21.42
C PRO A 152 0.31 -5.15 -22.31
N PHE A 153 -0.68 -5.88 -22.82
CA PHE A 153 -0.45 -6.89 -23.86
C PHE A 153 0.12 -6.25 -25.13
N VAL A 154 0.77 -7.05 -25.99
CA VAL A 154 1.36 -6.55 -27.24
C VAL A 154 0.33 -5.88 -28.15
N VAL A 155 -0.92 -6.39 -28.17
CA VAL A 155 -2.02 -5.85 -28.98
C VAL A 155 -2.63 -4.53 -28.44
N GLU A 156 -2.24 -4.13 -27.24
CA GLU A 156 -2.71 -2.89 -26.58
C GLU A 156 -1.64 -1.77 -26.63
N ARG A 157 -0.50 -2.01 -27.28
CA ARG A 157 0.59 -1.04 -27.46
C ARG A 157 0.50 -0.27 -28.77
#